data_AF-A0AA95LVD2-F1
#
_entry.id   AF-A0AA95LVD2-F1
#
_cell.length_a   1.000
_cell.length_b   1.000
_cell.length_c   1.000
_cell.angle_alpha   90.00
_cell.angle_beta   90.00
_cell.angle_gamma   90.00
#
_symmetry.space_group_name_H-M   'P 1'
#
loop_
_entity.id
_entity.type
_entity.pdbx_description
1 polymer ?
#
loop_
_entity_poly.entity_id
_entity_poly.type
_entity_poly.pdbx_seq_one_letter_code
_entity_poly.pdbx_strand_id
1 'polypeptide(L)'
;MKKIIVIAILVITIASAVLGFKVFQVKDFKQERSFEINNIKEIEVDNENWNIEFKSTDANKIVISAQGQQVDKKIDPVKIENDENKIVIKQKQKVTKFFNGFTFRKKNSICIAIPKKEIDKIVVNNKSGDVKIRDIVVKSIVTKGKSGDEMITGLSAEKGEFTSESGDLMLKDNSLQDVNITSTTGDNYVKNVKTENMNITSISGEVLLKDMTEGKSLFIETKSGDIGVRYKGVPASLKLMAKSNSADVIVDLKGLKKDKNTEKIKVGTIGDAKNEAKILSETGVIYID
;
A
#
# COMPACT_ATOMS: atom_id res chain seq x y z
N MET A 1 8.24 -53.64 -37.02
CA MET A 1 8.34 -52.60 -35.97
C MET A 1 7.77 -51.22 -36.37
N LYS A 2 7.66 -50.85 -37.67
CA LYS A 2 7.14 -49.53 -38.09
C LYS A 2 5.61 -49.34 -38.05
N LYS A 3 4.81 -50.42 -37.98
CA LYS A 3 3.33 -50.34 -37.99
C LYS A 3 2.66 -50.13 -36.61
N ILE A 4 3.38 -50.43 -35.52
CA ILE A 4 2.85 -50.24 -34.15
C ILE A 4 3.04 -48.78 -33.67
N ILE A 5 4.07 -48.09 -34.16
CA ILE A 5 4.36 -46.68 -33.82
C ILE A 5 3.30 -45.73 -34.37
N VAL A 6 2.72 -46.01 -35.54
CA VAL A 6 1.70 -45.13 -36.16
C VAL A 6 0.36 -45.20 -35.41
N ILE A 7 0.00 -46.35 -34.83
CA ILE A 7 -1.23 -46.51 -34.04
C ILE A 7 -1.10 -45.82 -32.67
N ALA A 8 0.09 -45.86 -32.05
CA ALA A 8 0.34 -45.13 -30.81
C ALA A 8 0.22 -43.60 -30.98
N ILE A 9 0.67 -43.05 -32.12
CA ILE A 9 0.58 -41.60 -32.41
C ILE A 9 -0.87 -41.18 -32.73
N LEU A 10 -1.68 -42.04 -33.37
CA LEU A 10 -3.09 -41.76 -33.63
C LEU A 10 -3.94 -41.84 -32.35
N VAL A 11 -3.62 -42.75 -31.43
CA VAL A 11 -4.31 -42.85 -30.13
C VAL A 11 -3.91 -41.70 -29.20
N ILE A 12 -2.67 -41.20 -29.25
CA ILE A 12 -2.26 -40.02 -28.46
C ILE A 12 -2.91 -38.74 -29.01
N THR A 13 -3.07 -38.59 -30.32
CA THR A 13 -3.75 -37.42 -30.93
C THR A 13 -5.26 -37.40 -30.66
N ILE A 14 -5.91 -38.57 -30.58
CA ILE A 14 -7.33 -38.68 -30.22
C ILE A 14 -7.51 -38.63 -28.68
N ALA A 15 -6.59 -39.16 -27.89
CA ALA A 15 -6.62 -39.02 -26.43
C ALA A 15 -6.37 -37.56 -25.97
N SER A 16 -5.59 -36.78 -26.72
CA SER A 16 -5.49 -35.32 -26.53
C SER A 16 -6.74 -34.55 -26.97
N ALA A 17 -7.59 -35.13 -27.82
CA ALA A 17 -8.87 -34.54 -28.22
C ALA A 17 -10.02 -34.92 -27.27
N VAL A 18 -9.92 -36.05 -26.55
CA VAL A 18 -10.94 -36.53 -25.58
C VAL A 18 -10.66 -36.09 -24.14
N LEU A 19 -9.42 -35.71 -23.81
CA LEU A 19 -9.16 -34.86 -22.63
C LEU A 19 -9.68 -33.46 -22.96
N GLY A 20 -11.00 -33.29 -22.79
CA GLY A 20 -11.69 -32.03 -22.98
C GLY A 20 -10.93 -30.91 -22.27
N PHE A 21 -10.18 -30.14 -23.05
CA PHE A 21 -9.87 -28.77 -22.73
C PHE A 21 -11.24 -28.10 -22.59
N LYS A 22 -11.80 -28.12 -21.37
CA LYS A 22 -12.83 -27.17 -20.98
C LYS A 22 -12.15 -25.83 -21.16
N VAL A 23 -12.36 -25.22 -22.33
CA VAL A 23 -12.14 -23.80 -22.54
C VAL A 23 -13.01 -23.13 -21.50
N PHE A 24 -12.41 -22.79 -20.36
CA PHE A 24 -13.04 -21.99 -19.33
C PHE A 24 -13.35 -20.65 -20.01
N GLN A 25 -14.60 -20.50 -20.44
CA GLN A 25 -15.11 -19.28 -21.02
C GLN A 25 -15.21 -18.24 -19.91
N VAL A 26 -14.15 -17.46 -19.78
CA VAL A 26 -14.10 -16.29 -18.90
C VAL A 26 -15.02 -15.20 -19.49
N LYS A 27 -15.94 -14.67 -18.69
CA LYS A 27 -16.89 -13.63 -19.10
C LYS A 27 -16.43 -12.25 -18.61
N ASP A 28 -16.63 -11.20 -19.41
CA ASP A 28 -16.45 -9.81 -18.95
C ASP A 28 -17.49 -9.50 -17.85
N PHE A 29 -17.01 -8.93 -16.74
CA PHE A 29 -17.81 -8.44 -15.63
C PHE A 29 -17.71 -6.93 -15.56
N LYS A 30 -18.87 -6.29 -15.41
CA LYS A 30 -19.01 -4.86 -15.11
C LYS A 30 -20.15 -4.68 -14.13
N GLN A 31 -19.91 -3.92 -13.08
CA GLN A 31 -20.92 -3.53 -12.11
C GLN A 31 -20.65 -2.09 -11.69
N GLU A 32 -21.70 -1.29 -11.59
CA GLU A 32 -21.62 0.06 -11.03
C GLU A 32 -22.76 0.24 -10.04
N ARG A 33 -22.45 0.84 -8.89
CA ARG A 33 -23.45 1.29 -7.91
C ARG A 33 -23.08 2.66 -7.37
N SER A 34 -24.10 3.44 -7.01
CA SER A 34 -23.92 4.73 -6.38
C SER A 34 -24.72 4.84 -5.09
N PHE A 35 -24.18 5.58 -4.13
CA PHE A 35 -24.76 5.79 -2.81
C PHE A 35 -24.71 7.27 -2.44
N GLU A 36 -25.78 7.78 -1.84
CA GLU A 36 -25.79 9.11 -1.25
C GLU A 36 -24.81 9.15 -0.07
N ILE A 37 -24.01 10.22 0.03
CA ILE A 37 -22.95 10.33 1.04
C ILE A 37 -23.50 10.55 2.46
N ASN A 38 -24.72 11.06 2.59
CA ASN A 38 -25.22 11.69 3.82
C ASN A 38 -25.16 10.80 5.06
N ASN A 39 -25.37 9.49 4.90
CA ASN A 39 -25.39 8.55 6.01
C ASN A 39 -24.14 7.69 6.10
N ILE A 40 -23.28 7.69 5.07
CA ILE A 40 -22.13 6.79 4.98
C ILE A 40 -20.96 7.35 5.77
N LYS A 41 -20.54 6.58 6.77
CA LYS A 41 -19.41 6.88 7.67
C LYS A 41 -18.20 6.01 7.39
N GLU A 42 -18.42 4.80 6.87
CA GLU A 42 -17.37 3.81 6.67
C GLU A 42 -17.45 3.15 5.29
N ILE A 43 -16.29 2.96 4.67
CA ILE A 43 -16.13 2.11 3.49
C ILE A 43 -15.11 1.03 3.81
N GLU A 44 -15.50 -0.23 3.69
CA GLU A 44 -14.64 -1.40 3.85
C GLU A 44 -14.49 -2.14 2.53
N VAL A 45 -13.25 -2.50 2.18
CA VAL A 45 -12.93 -3.28 0.98
C VAL A 45 -12.15 -4.52 1.40
N ASP A 46 -12.72 -5.69 1.12
CA ASP A 46 -12.06 -6.98 1.22
C ASP A 46 -11.69 -7.45 -0.18
N ASN A 47 -10.40 -7.39 -0.53
CA ASN A 47 -9.90 -7.68 -1.86
C ASN A 47 -8.99 -8.91 -1.88
N GLU A 48 -9.26 -9.84 -2.80
CA GLU A 48 -8.46 -11.04 -2.99
C GLU A 48 -7.29 -10.78 -3.95
N ASN A 49 -7.54 -10.17 -5.11
CA ASN A 49 -6.50 -9.95 -6.13
C ASN A 49 -6.78 -8.91 -7.23
N TRP A 50 -7.80 -8.06 -7.09
CA TRP A 50 -8.05 -7.01 -8.08
C TRP A 50 -7.33 -5.72 -7.68
N ASN A 51 -7.02 -4.84 -8.63
CA ASN A 51 -6.46 -3.55 -8.27
C ASN A 51 -7.55 -2.64 -7.69
N ILE A 52 -7.25 -1.91 -6.63
CA ILE A 52 -8.19 -1.01 -5.96
C ILE A 52 -7.75 0.44 -6.22
N GLU A 53 -8.67 1.29 -6.65
CA GLU A 53 -8.44 2.73 -6.75
C GLU A 53 -9.51 3.51 -5.98
N PHE A 54 -9.07 4.28 -4.99
CA PHE A 54 -9.84 5.35 -4.39
C PHE A 54 -9.46 6.69 -5.04
N LYS A 55 -10.46 7.47 -5.43
CA LYS A 55 -10.25 8.81 -5.99
C LYS A 55 -11.33 9.77 -5.55
N SER A 56 -11.04 11.06 -5.46
CA SER A 56 -12.11 12.04 -5.23
C SER A 56 -13.01 12.23 -6.44
N THR A 57 -14.21 12.71 -6.18
CA THR A 57 -15.16 13.20 -7.17
C THR A 57 -15.83 14.48 -6.66
N ASP A 58 -16.25 15.34 -7.59
CA ASP A 58 -17.05 16.53 -7.28
C ASP A 58 -18.55 16.20 -7.20
N ALA A 59 -18.96 14.98 -7.57
CA ALA A 59 -20.32 14.52 -7.38
C ALA A 59 -20.60 14.29 -5.88
N ASN A 60 -21.79 14.67 -5.39
CA ASN A 60 -22.20 14.47 -4.00
C ASN A 60 -22.66 13.02 -3.70
N LYS A 61 -22.05 12.04 -4.36
CA LYS A 61 -22.36 10.61 -4.21
C LYS A 61 -21.10 9.78 -4.28
N ILE A 62 -21.08 8.67 -3.54
CA ILE A 62 -20.06 7.64 -3.71
C ILE A 62 -20.43 6.83 -4.94
N VAL A 63 -19.47 6.59 -5.84
CA VAL A 63 -19.65 5.75 -7.03
C VAL A 63 -18.63 4.63 -7.00
N ILE A 64 -19.10 3.39 -7.03
CA ILE A 64 -18.26 2.20 -7.04
C ILE A 64 -18.45 1.50 -8.38
N SER A 65 -17.36 1.37 -9.14
CA SER A 65 -17.32 0.70 -10.43
C SER A 65 -16.34 -0.46 -10.36
N ALA A 66 -16.80 -1.67 -10.64
CA ALA A 66 -16.00 -2.87 -10.71
C ALA A 66 -15.98 -3.39 -12.15
N GLN A 67 -14.79 -3.60 -12.70
CA GLN A 67 -14.60 -4.12 -14.05
C GLN A 67 -13.51 -5.18 -14.05
N GLY A 68 -13.81 -6.32 -14.65
CA GLY A 68 -12.84 -7.41 -14.73
C GLY A 68 -13.43 -8.67 -15.34
N GLN A 69 -12.93 -9.81 -14.88
CA GLN A 69 -13.28 -11.11 -15.40
C GLN A 69 -14.04 -11.94 -14.39
N GLN A 70 -15.19 -12.46 -14.80
CA GLN A 70 -15.93 -13.48 -14.07
C GLN A 70 -15.49 -14.86 -14.55
N VAL A 71 -14.68 -15.52 -13.70
CA VAL A 71 -14.16 -16.87 -13.96
C VAL A 71 -15.23 -17.94 -13.70
N ASP A 72 -16.01 -17.79 -12.62
CA ASP A 72 -17.15 -18.65 -12.31
C ASP A 72 -18.45 -17.95 -12.72
N LYS A 73 -19.14 -18.47 -13.73
CA LYS A 73 -20.38 -17.90 -14.28
C LYS A 73 -21.53 -17.84 -13.25
N LYS A 74 -21.43 -18.54 -12.12
CA LYS A 74 -22.46 -18.57 -11.06
C LYS A 74 -22.16 -17.63 -9.90
N ILE A 75 -20.97 -17.05 -9.84
CA ILE A 75 -20.52 -16.24 -8.71
C ILE A 75 -20.06 -14.89 -9.25
N ASP A 76 -20.74 -13.82 -8.84
CA ASP A 76 -20.26 -12.48 -9.13
C ASP A 76 -18.94 -12.23 -8.39
N PRO A 77 -17.88 -11.80 -9.10
CA PRO A 77 -16.55 -11.64 -8.52
C PRO A 77 -16.47 -10.50 -7.51
N VAL A 78 -17.40 -9.55 -7.57
CA VAL A 78 -17.52 -8.42 -6.65
C VAL A 78 -18.94 -8.34 -6.13
N LYS A 79 -19.08 -8.19 -4.82
CA LYS A 79 -20.34 -7.90 -4.13
C LYS A 79 -20.21 -6.55 -3.43
N ILE A 80 -21.24 -5.72 -3.55
CA ILE A 80 -21.31 -4.41 -2.92
C ILE A 80 -22.55 -4.42 -2.02
N GLU A 81 -22.33 -4.36 -0.72
CA GLU A 81 -23.35 -4.38 0.34
C GLU A 81 -23.39 -2.99 0.99
N ASN A 82 -24.57 -2.54 1.39
CA ASN A 82 -24.77 -1.30 2.13
C ASN A 82 -25.63 -1.58 3.36
N ASP A 83 -25.08 -1.27 4.52
CA ASP A 83 -25.75 -1.35 5.82
C ASP A 83 -25.82 0.06 6.40
N GLU A 84 -26.79 0.86 5.91
CA GLU A 84 -27.12 2.27 6.22
C GLU A 84 -25.97 3.28 6.38
N ASN A 85 -25.02 3.02 7.26
CA ASN A 85 -23.82 3.80 7.55
C ASN A 85 -22.52 3.25 6.94
N LYS A 86 -22.51 2.02 6.44
CA LYS A 86 -21.31 1.33 5.99
C LYS A 86 -21.49 0.66 4.64
N ILE A 87 -20.57 0.95 3.72
CA ILE A 87 -20.47 0.24 2.46
C ILE A 87 -19.39 -0.83 2.58
N VAL A 88 -19.72 -2.07 2.20
CA VAL A 88 -18.79 -3.20 2.19
C VAL A 88 -18.65 -3.74 0.78
N ILE A 89 -17.41 -3.75 0.28
CA ILE A 89 -17.06 -4.25 -1.05
C ILE A 89 -16.24 -5.52 -0.86
N LYS A 90 -16.81 -6.67 -1.26
CA LYS A 90 -16.15 -7.98 -1.17
C LYS A 90 -15.80 -8.46 -2.56
N GLN A 91 -14.51 -8.51 -2.87
CA GLN A 91 -14.00 -9.14 -4.09
C GLN A 91 -13.52 -10.55 -3.76
N LYS A 92 -14.11 -11.54 -4.44
CA LYS A 92 -13.70 -12.94 -4.33
C LYS A 92 -13.62 -13.54 -5.73
N GLN A 93 -12.50 -14.17 -6.05
CA GLN A 93 -12.44 -15.09 -7.19
C GLN A 93 -11.90 -16.45 -6.74
N LYS A 94 -12.48 -17.54 -7.25
CA LYS A 94 -11.82 -18.84 -7.13
C LYS A 94 -10.57 -18.81 -7.98
N VAL A 95 -9.42 -19.01 -7.36
CA VAL A 95 -8.17 -19.30 -8.06
C VAL A 95 -8.32 -20.69 -8.69
N THR A 96 -8.79 -20.78 -9.93
CA THR A 96 -8.67 -22.02 -10.69
C THR A 96 -7.19 -22.23 -11.00
N LYS A 97 -6.58 -23.23 -10.36
CA LYS A 97 -5.28 -23.79 -10.74
C LYS A 97 -5.30 -23.99 -12.27
N PHE A 98 -4.28 -23.51 -12.97
CA PHE A 98 -4.07 -23.57 -14.43
C PHE A 98 -4.68 -22.45 -15.29
N PHE A 99 -4.06 -21.27 -15.28
CA PHE A 99 -4.06 -20.40 -16.46
C PHE A 99 -2.64 -19.93 -16.81
N ASN A 100 -1.85 -20.86 -17.37
CA ASN A 100 -0.66 -20.55 -18.18
C ASN A 100 -1.09 -20.11 -19.58
N GLY A 101 -1.62 -18.90 -19.70
CA GLY A 101 -1.99 -18.34 -21.00
C GLY A 101 -1.82 -16.84 -21.01
N PHE A 102 -0.76 -16.37 -21.66
CA PHE A 102 -0.57 -14.97 -22.04
C PHE A 102 -1.87 -14.44 -22.64
N THR A 103 -2.58 -13.63 -21.87
CA THR A 103 -3.80 -12.99 -22.32
C THR A 103 -3.71 -11.51 -22.04
N PHE A 104 -3.58 -10.74 -23.13
CA PHE A 104 -3.61 -9.28 -23.17
C PHE A 104 -5.01 -8.75 -22.78
N ARG A 105 -5.40 -8.92 -21.52
CA ARG A 105 -6.77 -8.70 -21.04
C ARG A 105 -6.89 -7.49 -20.13
N LYS A 106 -8.07 -6.86 -20.15
CA LYS A 106 -8.42 -5.67 -19.35
C LYS A 106 -8.09 -5.92 -17.88
N LYS A 107 -7.48 -4.93 -17.22
CA LYS A 107 -7.08 -5.03 -15.81
C LYS A 107 -8.31 -5.15 -14.91
N ASN A 108 -8.35 -6.23 -14.14
CA ASN A 108 -9.34 -6.43 -13.08
C ASN A 108 -9.18 -5.33 -12.03
N SER A 109 -10.21 -4.51 -11.82
CA SER A 109 -10.14 -3.34 -10.96
C SER A 109 -11.47 -2.97 -10.32
N ILE A 110 -11.37 -2.35 -9.15
CA ILE A 110 -12.48 -1.70 -8.44
C ILE A 110 -12.08 -0.25 -8.22
N CYS A 111 -12.88 0.67 -8.75
CA CYS A 111 -12.71 2.10 -8.57
C CYS A 111 -13.82 2.62 -7.64
N ILE A 112 -13.42 3.25 -6.53
CA ILE A 112 -14.29 3.90 -5.56
C ILE A 112 -14.05 5.41 -5.65
N ALA A 113 -15.00 6.11 -6.29
CA ALA A 113 -15.01 7.56 -6.33
C ALA A 113 -15.78 8.11 -5.12
N ILE A 114 -15.12 8.91 -4.29
CA ILE A 114 -15.66 9.45 -3.05
C ILE A 114 -15.77 10.97 -3.15
N PRO A 115 -16.89 11.60 -2.71
CA PRO A 115 -16.98 13.06 -2.65
C PRO A 115 -15.86 13.68 -1.81
N LYS A 116 -15.49 14.93 -2.07
CA LYS A 116 -14.59 15.72 -1.20
C LYS A 116 -15.27 16.16 0.11
N LYS A 117 -15.94 15.23 0.78
CA LYS A 117 -16.58 15.39 2.08
C LYS A 117 -15.95 14.37 3.02
N GLU A 118 -15.67 14.80 4.23
CA GLU A 118 -15.03 13.96 5.23
C GLU A 118 -15.90 12.73 5.56
N ILE A 119 -15.35 11.55 5.27
CA ILE A 119 -15.84 10.25 5.74
C ILE A 119 -15.08 9.91 7.03
N ASP A 120 -15.72 9.21 7.97
CA ASP A 120 -15.07 8.88 9.24
C ASP A 120 -13.95 7.84 9.04
N LYS A 121 -14.20 6.79 8.24
CA LYS A 121 -13.23 5.69 8.11
C LYS A 121 -13.21 5.01 6.75
N ILE A 122 -12.00 4.69 6.27
CA ILE A 122 -11.79 3.75 5.15
C ILE A 122 -10.93 2.59 5.64
N VAL A 123 -11.33 1.36 5.33
CA VAL A 123 -10.57 0.14 5.61
C VAL A 123 -10.38 -0.64 4.31
N VAL A 124 -9.13 -1.00 4.01
CA VAL A 124 -8.77 -1.80 2.83
C VAL A 124 -7.97 -3.02 3.28
N ASN A 125 -8.58 -4.19 3.21
CA ASN A 125 -7.93 -5.48 3.40
C ASN A 125 -7.56 -6.03 2.03
N ASN A 126 -6.29 -5.91 1.65
CA ASN A 126 -5.78 -6.26 0.34
C ASN A 126 -4.90 -7.50 0.40
N LYS A 127 -5.37 -8.64 -0.09
CA LYS A 127 -4.53 -9.84 -0.15
C LYS A 127 -3.52 -9.78 -1.30
N SER A 128 -3.94 -9.28 -2.46
CA SER A 128 -3.12 -9.13 -3.66
C SER A 128 -3.67 -8.04 -4.58
N GLY A 129 -2.85 -7.57 -5.51
CA GLY A 129 -3.19 -6.46 -6.40
C GLY A 129 -2.81 -5.11 -5.81
N ASP A 130 -2.70 -4.10 -6.66
CA ASP A 130 -2.19 -2.79 -6.24
C ASP A 130 -3.32 -1.94 -5.63
N VAL A 131 -2.99 -1.19 -4.58
CA VAL A 131 -3.90 -0.22 -3.97
C VAL A 131 -3.44 1.19 -4.31
N LYS A 132 -4.37 2.01 -4.80
CA LYS A 132 -4.11 3.39 -5.17
C LYS A 132 -5.13 4.31 -4.52
N ILE A 133 -4.67 5.37 -3.87
CA ILE A 133 -5.52 6.34 -3.18
C ILE A 133 -5.10 7.73 -3.63
N ARG A 134 -6.06 8.52 -4.11
CA ARG A 134 -5.80 9.83 -4.72
C ARG A 134 -6.77 10.89 -4.24
N ASP A 135 -6.21 11.95 -3.66
CA ASP A 135 -6.93 13.21 -3.38
C ASP A 135 -8.18 13.00 -2.51
N ILE A 136 -8.08 12.15 -1.47
CA ILE A 136 -9.18 11.80 -0.56
C ILE A 136 -9.07 12.58 0.75
N VAL A 137 -10.22 12.94 1.35
CA VAL A 137 -10.34 13.49 2.70
C VAL A 137 -11.13 12.52 3.58
N VAL A 138 -10.54 12.05 4.68
CA VAL A 138 -11.12 11.05 5.59
C VAL A 138 -10.54 11.24 6.99
N LYS A 139 -11.27 11.00 8.08
CA LYS A 139 -10.66 11.09 9.42
C LYS A 139 -9.62 10.01 9.65
N SER A 140 -9.96 8.76 9.36
CA SER A 140 -9.07 7.62 9.55
C SER A 140 -9.01 6.71 8.33
N ILE A 141 -7.81 6.27 7.98
CA ILE A 141 -7.62 5.24 6.96
C ILE A 141 -6.73 4.12 7.48
N VAL A 142 -7.11 2.89 7.14
CA VAL A 142 -6.35 1.67 7.44
C VAL A 142 -6.20 0.85 6.16
N THR A 143 -4.96 0.58 5.74
CA THR A 143 -4.65 -0.37 4.67
C THR A 143 -3.85 -1.54 5.22
N LYS A 144 -4.23 -2.75 4.79
CA LYS A 144 -3.57 -4.00 5.15
C LYS A 144 -3.30 -4.79 3.88
N GLY A 145 -2.12 -4.62 3.32
CA GLY A 145 -1.60 -5.32 2.15
C GLY A 145 -0.82 -6.58 2.53
N LYS A 146 -1.12 -7.70 1.88
CA LYS A 146 -0.26 -8.91 1.92
C LYS A 146 0.67 -8.98 0.71
N SER A 147 0.18 -8.65 -0.48
CA SER A 147 0.98 -8.57 -1.70
C SER A 147 0.49 -7.45 -2.62
N GLY A 148 1.39 -6.82 -3.37
CA GLY A 148 1.09 -5.71 -4.28
C GLY A 148 1.43 -4.35 -3.68
N ASP A 149 1.61 -3.37 -4.55
CA ASP A 149 2.13 -2.06 -4.14
C ASP A 149 1.01 -1.12 -3.70
N GLU A 150 1.31 -0.25 -2.74
CA GLU A 150 0.38 0.76 -2.22
C GLU A 150 0.88 2.17 -2.59
N MET A 151 0.09 2.90 -3.38
CA MET A 151 0.37 4.28 -3.78
C MET A 151 -0.70 5.23 -3.24
N ILE A 152 -0.35 6.02 -2.22
CA ILE A 152 -1.23 7.00 -1.60
C ILE A 152 -0.70 8.41 -1.91
N THR A 153 -1.51 9.21 -2.59
CA THR A 153 -1.16 10.58 -2.98
C THR A 153 -2.30 11.56 -2.68
N GLY A 154 -1.99 12.73 -2.13
CA GLY A 154 -2.99 13.77 -1.86
C GLY A 154 -4.00 13.40 -0.77
N LEU A 155 -3.65 12.49 0.15
CA LEU A 155 -4.51 12.12 1.28
C LEU A 155 -4.47 13.19 2.36
N SER A 156 -5.64 13.64 2.81
CA SER A 156 -5.82 14.44 4.02
C SER A 156 -6.56 13.61 5.08
N ALA A 157 -5.92 13.36 6.22
CA ALA A 157 -6.52 12.60 7.32
C ALA A 157 -6.03 13.00 8.70
N GLU A 158 -6.73 12.58 9.75
CA GLU A 158 -6.21 12.65 11.11
C GLU A 158 -5.23 11.48 11.33
N LYS A 159 -5.68 10.24 11.03
CA LYS A 159 -4.88 9.03 11.27
C LYS A 159 -4.75 8.15 10.03
N GLY A 160 -3.52 7.77 9.69
CA GLY A 160 -3.22 6.76 8.67
C GLY A 160 -2.45 5.57 9.24
N GLU A 161 -2.95 4.37 9.02
CA GLU A 161 -2.27 3.11 9.36
C GLU A 161 -2.08 2.27 8.10
N PHE A 162 -0.83 2.01 7.73
CA PHE A 162 -0.46 1.31 6.50
C PHE A 162 0.39 0.09 6.84
N THR A 163 -0.11 -1.10 6.51
CA THR A 163 0.59 -2.36 6.74
C THR A 163 0.85 -3.08 5.42
N SER A 164 2.11 -3.42 5.11
CA SER A 164 2.50 -4.20 3.93
C SER A 164 3.36 -5.41 4.30
N GLU A 165 2.90 -6.63 4.01
CA GLU A 165 3.72 -7.84 4.18
C GLU A 165 4.75 -7.97 3.04
N SER A 166 4.32 -7.72 1.80
CA SER A 166 5.17 -7.78 0.61
C SER A 166 4.70 -6.80 -0.45
N GLY A 167 5.56 -5.88 -0.84
CA GLY A 167 5.25 -4.83 -1.82
C GLY A 167 5.60 -3.46 -1.27
N ASP A 168 5.83 -2.53 -2.18
CA ASP A 168 6.33 -1.21 -1.84
C ASP A 168 5.18 -0.29 -1.38
N LEU A 169 5.46 0.54 -0.39
CA LEU A 169 4.55 1.58 0.07
C LEU A 169 5.08 2.95 -0.35
N MET A 170 4.26 3.71 -1.06
CA MET A 170 4.52 5.10 -1.37
C MET A 170 3.46 6.03 -0.76
N LEU A 171 3.91 6.92 0.13
CA LEU A 171 3.14 8.08 0.60
C LEU A 171 3.72 9.35 -0.03
N LYS A 172 2.93 10.08 -0.82
CA LYS A 172 3.38 11.29 -1.50
C LYS A 172 2.40 12.45 -1.35
N ASP A 173 2.88 13.64 -1.00
CA ASP A 173 2.07 14.87 -0.98
C ASP A 173 0.82 14.74 -0.08
N ASN A 174 0.97 14.14 1.10
CA ASN A 174 -0.12 13.87 2.04
C ASN A 174 -0.06 14.80 3.26
N SER A 175 -1.20 15.00 3.93
CA SER A 175 -1.32 15.71 5.20
C SER A 175 -2.05 14.81 6.20
N LEU A 176 -1.32 14.27 7.17
CA LEU A 176 -1.88 13.45 8.24
C LEU A 176 -1.53 14.06 9.60
N GLN A 177 -2.26 13.77 10.68
CA GLN A 177 -1.77 14.11 12.02
C GLN A 177 -0.85 13.02 12.56
N ASP A 178 -1.31 11.77 12.47
CA ASP A 178 -0.60 10.58 12.92
C ASP A 178 -0.45 9.56 11.79
N VAL A 179 0.77 9.09 11.58
CA VAL A 179 1.12 8.08 10.57
C VAL A 179 1.77 6.88 11.24
N ASN A 180 1.23 5.69 11.01
CA ASN A 180 1.86 4.43 11.39
C ASN A 180 2.07 3.55 10.16
N ILE A 181 3.31 3.13 9.93
CA ILE A 181 3.71 2.26 8.84
C ILE A 181 4.36 1.00 9.42
N THR A 182 3.91 -0.17 8.95
CA THR A 182 4.48 -1.45 9.33
C THR A 182 4.73 -2.28 8.07
N SER A 183 5.98 -2.65 7.80
CA SER A 183 6.34 -3.44 6.63
C SER A 183 7.18 -4.67 6.99
N THR A 184 7.02 -5.76 6.23
CA THR A 184 7.89 -6.94 6.37
C THR A 184 8.95 -6.99 5.28
N THR A 185 8.52 -6.92 4.02
CA THR A 185 9.38 -6.85 2.83
C THR A 185 8.85 -5.78 1.87
N GLY A 186 9.75 -5.10 1.16
CA GLY A 186 9.42 -3.98 0.29
C GLY A 186 9.86 -2.64 0.88
N ASP A 187 10.00 -1.66 0.00
CA ASP A 187 10.54 -0.35 0.34
C ASP A 187 9.42 0.60 0.79
N ASN A 188 9.72 1.47 1.75
CA ASN A 188 8.82 2.52 2.21
C ASN A 188 9.32 3.87 1.72
N TYR A 189 8.62 4.44 0.75
CA TYR A 189 8.93 5.75 0.20
C TYR A 189 7.93 6.80 0.68
N VAL A 190 8.39 7.74 1.50
CA VAL A 190 7.57 8.82 2.05
C VAL A 190 8.12 10.14 1.53
N LYS A 191 7.31 10.90 0.79
CA LYS A 191 7.74 12.17 0.19
C LYS A 191 6.75 13.30 0.48
N ASN A 192 7.26 14.42 1.00
CA ASN A 192 6.48 15.64 1.20
C ASN A 192 5.19 15.36 1.98
N VAL A 193 5.30 14.61 3.08
CA VAL A 193 4.19 14.29 3.97
C VAL A 193 4.25 15.21 5.19
N LYS A 194 3.21 16.01 5.40
CA LYS A 194 3.05 16.83 6.60
C LYS A 194 2.42 15.96 7.69
N THR A 195 3.10 15.83 8.83
CA THR A 195 2.62 15.05 9.97
C THR A 195 3.10 15.60 11.30
N GLU A 196 2.32 15.39 12.37
CA GLU A 196 2.79 15.65 13.73
C GLU A 196 3.60 14.46 14.25
N ASN A 197 3.08 13.24 14.08
CA ASN A 197 3.74 12.03 14.54
C ASN A 197 3.86 11.00 13.41
N MET A 198 5.02 10.36 13.31
CA MET A 198 5.27 9.30 12.35
C MET A 198 6.02 8.15 13.01
N ASN A 199 5.45 6.96 12.92
CA ASN A 199 6.06 5.70 13.35
C ASN A 199 6.22 4.78 12.14
N ILE A 200 7.44 4.30 11.90
CA ILE A 200 7.75 3.35 10.82
C ILE A 200 8.52 2.19 11.41
N THR A 201 8.01 0.98 11.21
CA THR A 201 8.69 -0.26 11.58
C THR A 201 8.81 -1.14 10.34
N SER A 202 10.03 -1.57 10.01
CA SER A 202 10.29 -2.46 8.88
C SER A 202 11.19 -3.63 9.27
N ILE A 203 10.88 -4.84 8.80
CA ILE A 203 11.82 -5.96 8.94
C ILE A 203 12.94 -5.83 7.89
N SER A 204 12.58 -5.65 6.62
CA SER A 204 13.53 -5.53 5.50
C SER A 204 12.99 -4.61 4.42
N GLY A 205 13.87 -4.16 3.51
CA GLY A 205 13.55 -3.10 2.54
C GLY A 205 13.92 -1.72 3.09
N GLU A 206 14.20 -0.79 2.18
CA GLU A 206 14.66 0.55 2.50
C GLU A 206 13.52 1.41 3.08
N VAL A 207 13.87 2.34 3.96
CA VAL A 207 12.96 3.40 4.41
C VAL A 207 13.52 4.74 3.96
N LEU A 208 12.89 5.35 2.97
CA LEU A 208 13.32 6.63 2.41
C LEU A 208 12.27 7.70 2.61
N LEU A 209 12.59 8.65 3.49
CA LEU A 209 11.84 9.87 3.73
C LEU A 209 12.50 11.03 2.98
N LYS A 210 11.73 11.75 2.16
CA LYS A 210 12.23 12.86 1.34
C LYS A 210 11.35 14.10 1.44
N ASP A 211 11.99 15.27 1.41
CA ASP A 211 11.35 16.58 1.49
C ASP A 211 10.51 16.73 2.77
N MET A 212 11.02 16.19 3.88
CA MET A 212 10.29 16.17 5.16
C MET A 212 10.32 17.55 5.83
N THR A 213 9.20 17.92 6.43
CA THR A 213 9.14 19.02 7.40
C THR A 213 9.21 18.45 8.82
N GLU A 214 9.83 19.18 9.73
CA GLU A 214 9.89 18.81 11.16
C GLU A 214 8.48 18.65 11.74
N GLY A 215 8.16 17.44 12.22
CA GLY A 215 6.97 17.13 13.04
C GLY A 215 7.33 17.13 14.53
N LYS A 216 6.39 16.74 15.40
CA LYS A 216 6.62 16.58 16.85
C LYS A 216 7.45 15.32 17.15
N SER A 217 7.14 14.21 16.49
CA SER A 217 7.82 12.92 16.70
C SER A 217 8.02 12.16 15.40
N LEU A 218 9.24 11.69 15.17
CA LEU A 218 9.60 10.73 14.14
C LEU A 218 10.29 9.53 14.79
N PHE A 219 9.69 8.35 14.65
CA PHE A 219 10.31 7.08 15.01
C PHE A 219 10.43 6.19 13.78
N ILE A 220 11.64 5.68 13.55
CA ILE A 220 11.91 4.69 12.50
C ILE A 220 12.74 3.57 13.12
N GLU A 221 12.32 2.33 12.92
CA GLU A 221 13.10 1.14 13.29
C GLU A 221 13.12 0.13 12.15
N THR A 222 14.31 -0.27 11.71
CA THR A 222 14.51 -1.34 10.74
C THR A 222 15.37 -2.46 11.31
N LYS A 223 15.13 -3.72 10.89
CA LYS A 223 16.10 -4.79 11.15
C LYS A 223 17.24 -4.74 10.14
N SER A 224 16.95 -4.90 8.85
CA SER A 224 18.00 -5.03 7.84
C SER A 224 17.97 -4.00 6.70
N GLY A 225 17.07 -3.03 6.76
CA GLY A 225 16.89 -2.01 5.72
C GLY A 225 17.65 -0.73 6.01
N ASP A 226 18.21 -0.11 4.96
CA ASP A 226 18.81 1.21 5.05
C ASP A 226 17.74 2.28 5.32
N ILE A 227 18.12 3.34 6.03
CA ILE A 227 17.22 4.43 6.38
C ILE A 227 17.80 5.74 5.85
N GLY A 228 17.07 6.40 4.96
CA GLY A 228 17.35 7.75 4.48
C GLY A 228 16.30 8.74 4.96
N VAL A 229 16.70 9.81 5.64
CA VAL A 229 15.79 10.90 6.01
C VAL A 229 16.33 12.22 5.48
N ARG A 230 15.62 12.81 4.52
CA ARG A 230 15.98 14.11 3.94
C ARG A 230 14.95 15.18 4.30
N TYR A 231 15.38 16.17 5.07
CA TYR A 231 14.55 17.32 5.40
C TYR A 231 14.54 18.34 4.27
N LYS A 232 13.41 19.01 4.06
CA LYS A 232 13.25 20.07 3.07
C LYS A 232 14.04 21.33 3.42
N GLY A 233 14.36 21.50 4.70
CA GLY A 233 15.13 22.61 5.25
C GLY A 233 15.60 22.25 6.65
N VAL A 234 16.41 23.13 7.25
CA VAL A 234 16.97 22.89 8.58
C VAL A 234 15.84 22.82 9.63
N PRO A 235 15.70 21.74 10.41
CA PRO A 235 14.75 21.66 11.52
C PRO A 235 14.96 22.80 12.51
N ALA A 236 13.88 23.32 13.11
CA ALA A 236 13.97 24.46 14.02
C ALA A 236 14.30 24.04 15.46
N SER A 237 13.80 22.89 15.91
CA SER A 237 13.92 22.46 17.30
C SER A 237 13.88 20.93 17.44
N LEU A 238 15.01 20.28 17.17
CA LEU A 238 15.09 18.83 17.05
C LEU A 238 16.03 18.21 18.09
N LYS A 239 15.57 17.16 18.75
CA LYS A 239 16.39 16.17 19.46
C LYS A 239 16.54 14.95 18.57
N LEU A 240 17.77 14.68 18.13
CA LEU A 240 18.08 13.56 17.25
C LEU A 240 18.79 12.45 18.02
N MET A 241 18.34 11.21 17.83
CA MET A 241 19.08 9.99 18.13
C MET A 241 19.03 9.06 16.92
N ALA A 242 20.19 8.80 16.32
CA ALA A 242 20.36 7.83 15.25
C ALA A 242 21.35 6.74 15.68
N LYS A 243 20.99 5.47 15.50
CA LYS A 243 21.83 4.33 15.88
C LYS A 243 21.67 3.17 14.90
N SER A 244 22.78 2.66 14.38
CA SER A 244 22.88 1.35 13.73
C SER A 244 23.77 0.41 14.55
N ASN A 245 23.45 -0.88 14.69
CA ASN A 245 24.30 -1.79 15.46
C ASN A 245 25.51 -2.29 14.65
N SER A 246 25.35 -2.50 13.35
CA SER A 246 26.42 -3.05 12.49
C SER A 246 26.90 -2.16 11.36
N ALA A 247 26.23 -1.06 11.04
CA ALA A 247 26.58 -0.18 9.93
C ALA A 247 26.76 1.28 10.36
N ASP A 248 27.13 2.11 9.39
CA ASP A 248 27.45 3.51 9.60
C ASP A 248 26.20 4.37 9.77
N VAL A 249 26.35 5.42 10.58
CA VAL A 249 25.36 6.47 10.76
C VAL A 249 25.98 7.79 10.31
N ILE A 250 25.43 8.36 9.25
CA ILE A 250 25.87 9.62 8.64
C ILE A 250 24.78 10.66 8.88
N VAL A 251 25.16 11.78 9.49
CA VAL A 251 24.25 12.88 9.79
C VAL A 251 24.89 14.20 9.42
N ASP A 252 24.30 14.84 8.41
CA ASP A 252 24.70 16.14 7.84
C ASP A 252 23.60 17.19 8.00
N LEU A 253 23.08 17.34 9.22
CA LEU A 253 22.13 18.39 9.55
C LEU A 253 22.87 19.67 9.98
N LYS A 254 22.72 20.74 9.19
CA LYS A 254 23.26 22.05 9.53
C LYS A 254 22.74 22.53 10.89
N GLY A 255 23.65 22.95 11.77
CA GLY A 255 23.30 23.49 13.10
C GLY A 255 23.09 22.44 14.19
N LEU A 256 23.20 21.14 13.88
CA LEU A 256 23.14 20.07 14.87
C LEU A 256 24.37 20.11 15.79
N LYS A 257 24.14 20.40 17.07
CA LYS A 257 25.14 20.26 18.13
C LYS A 257 25.17 18.80 18.58
N LYS A 258 26.25 18.08 18.26
CA LYS A 258 26.37 16.64 18.53
C LYS A 258 26.88 16.40 19.95
N ASP A 259 26.07 15.76 20.77
CA ASP A 259 26.43 15.33 22.14
C ASP A 259 27.21 14.00 22.10
N LYS A 260 26.85 13.11 21.17
CA LYS A 260 27.55 11.84 20.90
C LYS A 260 27.73 11.67 19.41
N ASN A 261 28.96 11.36 18.99
CA ASN A 261 29.33 11.26 17.59
C ASN A 261 30.31 10.11 17.36
N THR A 262 29.80 8.88 17.30
CA THR A 262 30.59 7.70 16.88
C THR A 262 30.11 7.23 15.51
N GLU A 263 30.86 6.38 14.83
CA GLU A 263 30.47 5.77 13.55
C GLU A 263 29.04 5.20 13.57
N LYS A 264 28.68 4.54 14.68
CA LYS A 264 27.41 3.81 14.85
C LYS A 264 26.30 4.58 15.56
N ILE A 265 26.61 5.68 16.25
CA ILE A 265 25.65 6.42 17.09
C ILE A 265 25.88 7.92 16.92
N LYS A 266 24.82 8.63 16.53
CA LYS A 266 24.76 10.09 16.51
C LYS A 266 23.63 10.57 17.41
N VAL A 267 23.96 11.41 18.39
CA VAL A 267 22.97 12.07 19.24
C VAL A 267 23.29 13.56 19.25
N GLY A 268 22.28 14.40 19.16
CA GLY A 268 22.47 15.84 19.22
C GLY A 268 21.17 16.61 19.21
N THR A 269 21.32 17.94 19.26
CA THR A 269 20.19 18.86 19.35
C THR A 269 20.33 20.04 18.37
N ILE A 270 19.19 20.54 17.91
CA ILE A 270 19.03 21.79 17.19
C ILE A 270 18.02 22.64 17.97
N GLY A 271 18.32 23.94 18.13
CA GLY A 271 17.45 24.87 18.85
C GLY A 271 17.12 24.40 20.27
N ASP A 272 15.86 24.53 20.66
CA ASP A 272 15.37 24.15 22.00
C ASP A 272 15.09 22.64 22.18
N ALA A 273 15.34 21.81 21.16
CA ALA A 273 15.08 20.36 21.20
C ALA A 273 13.64 19.94 21.59
N LYS A 274 12.61 20.66 21.11
CA LYS A 274 11.19 20.42 21.41
C LYS A 274 10.61 19.19 20.72
N ASN A 275 11.10 18.87 19.52
CA ASN A 275 10.66 17.73 18.72
C ASN A 275 11.69 16.60 18.79
N GLU A 276 11.26 15.36 18.51
CA GLU A 276 12.14 14.19 18.59
C GLU A 276 12.18 13.42 17.28
N ALA A 277 13.39 13.05 16.84
CA ALA A 277 13.63 12.04 15.81
C ALA A 277 14.50 10.93 16.38
N LYS A 278 13.96 9.71 16.41
CA LYS A 278 14.65 8.50 16.85
C LYS A 278 14.68 7.48 15.72
N ILE A 279 15.87 7.21 15.20
CA ILE A 279 16.08 6.39 14.01
C ILE A 279 17.02 5.24 14.36
N LEU A 280 16.53 4.03 14.25
CA LEU A 280 17.20 2.82 14.69
C LEU A 280 17.31 1.82 13.54
N SER A 281 18.47 1.21 13.38
CA SER A 281 18.64 0.05 12.51
C SER A 281 19.45 -1.04 13.22
N GLU A 282 19.12 -2.30 12.98
CA GLU A 282 19.97 -3.40 13.44
C GLU A 282 21.19 -3.54 12.52
N THR A 283 21.00 -3.62 11.20
CA THR A 283 22.11 -3.81 10.26
C THR A 283 22.23 -2.82 9.10
N GLY A 284 21.25 -1.94 8.90
CA GLY A 284 21.24 -0.98 7.79
C GLY A 284 22.03 0.30 8.09
N VAL A 285 22.48 0.95 7.02
CA VAL A 285 23.08 2.28 7.05
C VAL A 285 22.00 3.31 7.35
N ILE A 286 22.34 4.34 8.12
CA ILE A 286 21.45 5.47 8.38
C ILE A 286 22.08 6.72 7.79
N TYR A 287 21.32 7.42 6.94
CA TYR A 287 21.73 8.70 6.35
C TYR A 287 20.65 9.77 6.60
N ILE A 288 21.07 10.92 7.13
CA ILE A 288 20.18 12.04 7.47
C ILE A 288 20.79 13.36 6.97
N ASP A 289 20.04 14.11 6.16
CA ASP A 289 20.40 15.45 5.64
C ASP A 289 19.24 16.45 5.59
#